data_AF-A0A1L9BJN1-F1
#
_entry.id   AF-A0A1L9BJN1-F1
#
_cell.length_a   1.000
_cell.length_b   1.000
_cell.length_c   1.000
_cell.angle_alpha   90.00
_cell.angle_beta   90.00
_cell.angle_gamma   90.00
#
_symmetry.space_group_name_H-M   'P 1'
#
loop_
_entity.id
_entity.type
_entity.pdbx_description
1 polymer ?
#
loop_
_entity_poly.entity_id
_entity_poly.type
_entity_poly.pdbx_seq_one_letter_code
_entity_poly.pdbx_strand_id
1 'polypeptide(L)'
;MQIMEDTSRAFLRALYSIDASKGGALLSHDEVNALGETLRIPRSEFLDVIDKMQLERLVAVTFGGLSLTLEGKALAAEMDGTGARDSVETQ
;
A
#
# COMPACT_ATOMS: atom_id res chain seq x y z
N MET A 1 1.34 -19.12 -1.31
CA MET A 1 1.23 -17.73 -0.87
C MET A 1 2.54 -17.06 -1.25
N GLN A 2 2.57 -16.18 -2.25
CA GLN A 2 3.79 -15.44 -2.58
C GLN A 2 4.11 -14.52 -1.40
N ILE A 3 5.37 -14.54 -0.95
CA ILE A 3 5.84 -13.65 0.11
C ILE A 3 5.92 -12.25 -0.50
N MET A 4 5.04 -11.34 -0.08
CA MET A 4 5.07 -9.95 -0.50
C MET A 4 6.37 -9.31 0.01
N GLU A 5 7.08 -8.59 -0.86
CA GLU A 5 8.34 -7.90 -0.50
C GLU A 5 8.06 -6.79 0.52
N ASP A 6 9.01 -6.53 1.42
CA ASP A 6 8.85 -5.53 2.48
C ASP A 6 8.54 -4.13 1.94
N THR A 7 9.09 -3.77 0.78
CA THR A 7 8.81 -2.51 0.09
C THR A 7 7.35 -2.41 -0.36
N SER A 8 6.82 -3.46 -1.00
CA SER A 8 5.40 -3.53 -1.38
C SER A 8 4.50 -3.50 -0.14
N ARG A 9 4.89 -4.19 0.94
CA ARG A 9 4.18 -4.16 2.21
C ARG A 9 4.11 -2.76 2.82
N ALA A 10 5.22 -2.06 2.88
CA ALA A 10 5.28 -0.70 3.40
C ALA A 10 4.43 0.26 2.55
N PHE A 11 4.51 0.14 1.22
CA PHE A 11 3.73 0.97 0.30
C PHE A 11 2.22 0.72 0.44
N LEU A 12 1.78 -0.54 0.50
CA LEU A 12 0.37 -0.90 0.65
C LEU A 12 -0.21 -0.37 1.98
N ARG A 13 0.54 -0.52 3.08
CA ARG A 13 0.13 -0.01 4.40
C ARG A 13 0.01 1.51 4.40
N ALA A 14 0.95 2.20 3.75
CA ALA A 14 0.92 3.65 3.67
C ALA A 14 -0.26 4.15 2.82
N LEU A 15 -0.54 3.50 1.69
CA LEU A 15 -1.75 3.75 0.90
C LEU A 15 -3.02 3.56 1.72
N TYR A 16 -3.11 2.51 2.53
CA TYR A 16 -4.27 2.25 3.38
C TYR A 16 -4.49 3.34 4.44
N SER A 17 -3.40 3.82 5.05
CA SER A 17 -3.48 4.94 6.00
C SER A 17 -3.98 6.24 5.35
N ILE A 18 -3.53 6.52 4.11
CA ILE A 18 -3.98 7.69 3.35
C ILE A 18 -5.44 7.52 2.90
N ASP A 19 -5.83 6.34 2.40
CA ASP A 19 -7.19 6.01 1.99
C ASP A 19 -8.18 6.21 3.14
N ALA A 20 -7.83 5.74 4.35
CA ALA A 20 -8.62 5.94 5.56
C ALA A 20 -8.75 7.43 5.93
N SER A 21 -7.68 8.21 5.76
CA SER A 21 -7.68 9.66 6.05
C SER A 21 -8.49 10.47 5.01
N LYS A 22 -8.58 9.97 3.78
CA LYS A 22 -9.25 10.64 2.65
C LYS A 22 -10.64 10.09 2.31
N GLY A 23 -11.12 9.08 3.04
CA GLY A 23 -12.43 8.46 2.80
C GLY A 23 -12.50 7.71 1.46
N GLY A 24 -11.39 7.11 1.00
CA GLY A 24 -11.36 6.33 -0.24
C GLY A 24 -11.14 7.15 -1.52
N ALA A 25 -10.73 8.41 -1.40
CA ALA A 25 -10.41 9.23 -2.56
C ALA A 25 -9.15 8.73 -3.29
N LEU A 26 -9.14 8.93 -4.61
CA LEU A 26 -7.96 8.69 -5.45
C LEU A 26 -6.78 9.55 -4.99
N LEU A 27 -5.60 8.95 -4.90
CA LEU A 27 -4.35 9.69 -4.76
C LEU A 27 -3.89 10.15 -6.14
N SER A 28 -3.55 11.43 -6.29
CA SER A 28 -2.99 11.92 -7.54
C SER A 28 -1.60 11.32 -7.81
N HIS A 29 -1.12 11.41 -9.06
CA HIS A 29 0.23 10.94 -9.40
C HIS A 29 1.32 11.63 -8.56
N ASP A 30 1.16 12.92 -8.24
CA ASP A 30 2.11 13.66 -7.41
C ASP A 30 2.11 13.14 -5.97
N GLU A 31 0.94 12.82 -5.43
CA GLU A 31 0.81 12.25 -4.08
C GLU A 31 1.39 10.84 -4.01
N VAL A 32 1.18 10.04 -5.06
CA VAL A 32 1.78 8.71 -5.21
C VAL A 32 3.31 8.83 -5.28
N ASN A 33 3.84 9.74 -6.09
CA ASN A 33 5.29 9.98 -6.18
C ASN A 33 5.87 10.44 -4.83
N ALA A 34 5.21 11.39 -4.15
CA ALA A 34 5.64 11.88 -2.84
C ALA A 34 5.62 10.77 -1.78
N LEU A 35 4.69 9.82 -1.89
CA LEU A 35 4.64 8.65 -1.02
C LEU A 35 5.86 7.74 -1.24
N GLY A 36 6.23 7.48 -2.50
CA GLY A 36 7.44 6.74 -2.85
C GLY A 36 8.70 7.38 -2.28
N GLU A 37 8.82 8.71 -2.39
CA GLU A 37 9.93 9.47 -1.81
C GLU A 37 9.96 9.39 -0.28
N THR A 38 8.81 9.52 0.37
CA THR A 38 8.68 9.43 1.84
C THR A 38 9.14 8.06 2.35
N LEU A 39 8.80 7.00 1.62
CA LEU A 39 9.20 5.63 1.92
C LEU A 39 10.62 5.31 1.44
N ARG A 40 11.32 6.27 0.83
CA ARG A 40 12.67 6.14 0.26
C ARG A 40 12.79 4.99 -0.74
N ILE A 41 11.73 4.73 -1.49
CA ILE A 41 11.70 3.70 -2.52
C ILE A 41 12.45 4.24 -3.75
N PRO A 42 13.51 3.58 -4.23
CA PRO A 42 14.21 3.98 -5.45
C PRO A 42 13.23 4.07 -6.62
N ARG A 43 13.35 5.09 -7.48
CA ARG A 43 12.35 5.33 -8.54
C ARG A 43 12.22 4.17 -9.53
N SER A 44 13.29 3.40 -9.77
CA SER A 44 13.24 2.17 -10.57
C SER A 44 12.36 1.10 -9.92
N GLU A 45 12.52 0.88 -8.61
CA GLU A 45 11.75 -0.10 -7.84
C GLU A 45 10.31 0.38 -7.60
N PHE A 46 10.09 1.68 -7.54
CA PHE A 46 8.79 2.27 -7.26
C PHE A 46 7.75 1.92 -8.33
N LEU A 47 8.14 1.96 -9.61
CA LEU A 47 7.26 1.58 -10.71
C LEU A 47 6.98 0.07 -10.68
N ASP A 48 8.02 -0.75 -10.43
CA ASP A 48 7.87 -2.19 -10.29
C ASP A 48 6.91 -2.58 -9.15
N VAL A 49 6.95 -1.84 -8.03
CA VAL A 49 6.02 -2.03 -6.91
C VAL A 49 4.58 -1.73 -7.31
N ILE A 50 4.32 -0.64 -8.02
CA ILE A 50 2.97 -0.29 -8.49
C ILE A 50 2.47 -1.34 -9.49
N ASP A 51 3.29 -1.72 -10.47
CA ASP A 51 2.92 -2.71 -11.48
C ASP A 51 2.60 -4.07 -10.85
N LYS A 52 3.43 -4.52 -9.89
CA LYS A 52 3.19 -5.76 -9.14
C LYS A 52 1.88 -5.71 -8.36
N MET A 53 1.61 -4.63 -7.64
CA MET A 53 0.35 -4.47 -6.91
C MET A 53 -0.87 -4.43 -7.83
N GLN A 54 -0.72 -3.85 -9.02
CA GLN A 54 -1.79 -3.83 -10.01
C GLN A 54 -2.05 -5.25 -10.56
N LEU A 55 -1.00 -6.03 -10.83
CA LEU A 55 -1.11 -7.43 -11.24
C LEU A 55 -1.78 -8.28 -10.16
N GLU A 56 -1.45 -8.04 -8.89
CA GLU A 56 -2.06 -8.68 -7.72
C GLU A 56 -3.45 -8.14 -7.37
N ARG A 57 -3.96 -7.17 -8.14
CA ARG A 57 -5.27 -6.52 -7.95
C ARG A 57 -5.43 -5.83 -6.58
N LEU A 58 -4.34 -5.34 -6.01
CA LEU A 58 -4.33 -4.61 -4.73
C LEU A 58 -4.56 -3.10 -4.93
N VAL A 59 -4.15 -2.58 -6.09
CA VAL A 59 -4.35 -1.18 -6.47
C VAL A 59 -4.98 -1.10 -7.86
N ALA A 60 -5.71 -0.01 -8.09
CA ALA A 60 -6.21 0.38 -9.40
C ALA A 60 -5.53 1.69 -9.82
N VAL A 61 -4.83 1.67 -10.96
CA VAL A 61 -4.24 2.87 -11.56
C VAL A 61 -5.17 3.34 -12.67
N THR A 62 -5.57 4.60 -12.60
CA THR A 62 -6.42 5.27 -13.59
C THR A 62 -5.74 6.55 -14.06
N PHE A 63 -6.30 7.19 -15.10
CA PHE A 63 -5.84 8.52 -15.51
C PHE A 63 -5.90 9.55 -14.36
N GLY A 64 -6.85 9.39 -13.43
CA GLY A 64 -7.01 10.27 -12.28
C GLY A 64 -6.06 9.99 -11.11
N GLY A 65 -5.26 8.93 -11.19
CA GLY A 65 -4.34 8.51 -10.13
C GLY A 65 -4.59 7.10 -9.63
N LEU A 66 -4.19 6.83 -8.38
CA LEU A 66 -4.14 5.50 -7.78
C LEU A 66 -5.13 5.37 -6.62
N SER A 67 -5.86 4.26 -6.56
CA SER A 67 -6.68 3.89 -5.41
C SER A 67 -6.47 2.44 -4.99
N LEU A 68 -6.82 2.13 -3.75
CA LEU A 68 -6.89 0.74 -3.27
C LEU A 68 -8.15 0.06 -3.79
N THR A 69 -8.01 -1.21 -4.18
CA THR A 69 -9.14 -2.11 -4.43
C THR A 69 -9.73 -2.63 -3.11
N LEU A 70 -10.84 -3.36 -3.18
CA LEU A 70 -11.40 -4.01 -1.98
C LEU A 70 -10.42 -5.06 -1.43
N GLU A 71 -9.76 -5.80 -2.32
CA GLU A 71 -8.74 -6.79 -2.00
C GLU A 71 -7.51 -6.15 -1.34
N GLY A 72 -7.05 -5.01 -1.88
CA GLY A 72 -5.96 -4.23 -1.31
C GLY A 72 -6.27 -3.70 0.09
N LYS A 73 -7.50 -3.21 0.30
CA LYS A 73 -7.96 -2.76 1.63
C LYS A 73 -8.03 -3.92 2.62
N ALA A 74 -8.58 -5.05 2.22
CA ALA A 74 -8.67 -6.24 3.08
C ALA A 74 -7.28 -6.74 3.51
N LEU A 75 -6.35 -6.84 2.55
CA LEU A 75 -4.98 -7.26 2.82
C LEU A 75 -4.25 -6.26 3.72
N ALA A 76 -4.36 -4.96 3.44
CA ALA A 76 -3.74 -3.94 4.26
C ALA A 76 -4.31 -3.89 5.69
N ALA A 77 -5.61 -4.10 5.85
CA ALA A 77 -6.27 -4.20 7.15
C ALA A 77 -5.83 -5.44 7.92
N GLU A 78 -5.67 -6.58 7.24
CA GLU A 78 -5.10 -7.80 7.85
C GLU A 78 -3.70 -7.52 8.39
N MET A 79 -2.84 -6.89 7.58
CA MET A 79 -1.46 -6.54 7.93
C MET A 79 -1.37 -5.57 9.12
N ASP A 80 -2.25 -4.56 9.15
CA ASP A 80 -2.32 -3.59 10.25
C ASP A 80 -2.85 -4.24 11.55
N GLY A 81 -3.84 -5.15 11.42
CA GLY A 81 -4.41 -5.91 12.53
C GLY A 81 -3.46 -6.99 13.10
N THR A 82 -2.60 -7.59 12.28
CA THR A 82 -1.58 -8.54 12.75
C THR A 82 -0.48 -7.88 13.60
N GLY A 83 -0.20 -6.58 13.41
CA GLY A 83 0.76 -5.86 14.25
C GLY A 83 0.32 -5.70 15.72
N ALA A 84 -0.99 -5.75 16.00
CA ALA A 84 -1.52 -5.67 17.37
C ALA A 84 -1.55 -7.02 18.10
N ARG A 85 -1.48 -8.15 17.37
CA ARG A 85 -1.53 -9.49 17.97
C ARG A 85 -0.17 -10.03 18.38
N ASP A 86 0.92 -9.58 17.75
CA ASP A 86 2.29 -9.95 18.14
C ASP A 86 2.85 -9.12 19.31
N SER A 87 2.11 -8.14 19.84
CA SER A 87 2.55 -7.28 20.96
C SER A 87 1.92 -7.63 22.31
N VAL A 88 1.22 -8.77 22.44
CA VAL A 88 0.64 -9.22 23.72
C VAL A 88 1.02 -10.67 24.00
N GLU A 89 2.33 -10.96 24.00
CA GLU A 89 2.87 -12.10 24.73
C GLU A 89 4.13 -11.64 25.50
N THR A 90 3.91 -10.85 26.54
CA THR A 90 4.89 -10.72 27.63
C THR A 90 4.15 -10.77 28.96
N GLN A 91 4.27 -11.94 29.58
CA GLN A 91 4.22 -12.28 31.01
C GLN A 91 2.85 -12.43 31.68
#